data_AF-A0A1H9N8H0-F1
#
_entry.id   AF-A0A1H9N8H0-F1
#
_cell.length_a   1.000
_cell.length_b   1.000
_cell.length_c   1.000
_cell.angle_alpha   90.00
_cell.angle_beta   90.00
_cell.angle_gamma   90.00
#
_symmetry.space_group_name_H-M   'P 1'
#
loop_
_entity.id
_entity.type
_entity.pdbx_description
1 polymer ?
#
loop_
_entity_poly.entity_id
_entity_poly.type
_entity_poly.pdbx_seq_one_letter_code
_entity_poly.pdbx_strand_id
1 'polypeptide(L)'
;MKNTFRILVLSFLFVGCQQKIEPTDVAKINGYWEIEKVVFDKGEDKDYKMNESYDFFEIDKNNKGIRKKVMPQLNGTFLVNDAYENVNVRFKDGKAFLDYSTPYSKWSEELIAISDKELVVRNEEKKEYHYKKTGAINLTGDGEKTK
;
A
#
# COMPACT_ATOMS: atom_id res chain seq x y z
N MET A 1 32.47 26.33 39.83
CA MET A 1 32.65 25.83 38.44
C MET A 1 32.04 24.43 38.39
N LYS A 2 30.91 24.26 37.68
CA LYS A 2 30.80 23.43 36.46
C LYS A 2 31.02 21.93 36.78
N ASN A 3 30.06 21.01 36.77
CA ASN A 3 28.97 20.82 35.83
C ASN A 3 27.87 19.92 36.44
N THR A 4 26.64 20.41 36.50
CA THR A 4 25.44 19.57 36.60
C THR A 4 25.31 18.77 35.30
N PHE A 5 25.59 17.47 35.34
CA PHE A 5 25.34 16.56 34.22
C PHE A 5 23.83 16.32 34.14
N ARG A 6 23.11 17.27 33.52
CA ARG A 6 21.71 17.09 33.12
C ARG A 6 21.70 16.05 32.01
N ILE A 7 21.43 14.79 32.36
CA ILE A 7 20.97 13.80 31.39
C ILE A 7 19.56 14.23 30.99
N LEU A 8 19.47 15.06 29.96
CA LEU A 8 18.22 15.35 29.28
C LEU A 8 17.87 14.09 28.50
N VAL A 9 17.06 13.23 29.12
CA VAL A 9 16.37 12.13 28.45
C VAL A 9 15.51 12.77 27.36
N LEU A 10 16.02 12.78 26.14
CA LEU A 10 15.27 13.13 24.94
C LEU A 10 14.35 11.95 24.63
N SER A 11 13.30 11.79 25.43
CA SER A 11 12.16 10.95 25.08
C SER A 11 11.49 11.60 23.87
N PHE A 12 11.99 11.28 22.68
CA PHE A 12 11.23 11.40 21.45
C PHE A 12 10.06 10.43 21.59
N LEU A 13 8.97 10.93 22.18
CA LEU A 13 7.66 10.36 22.02
C LEU A 13 7.35 10.45 20.53
N PHE A 14 7.75 9.43 19.76
CA PHE A 14 7.14 9.15 18.48
C PHE A 14 5.72 8.71 18.76
N VAL A 15 4.86 9.69 19.06
CA VAL A 15 3.41 9.50 18.93
C VAL A 15 3.22 9.33 17.44
N GLY A 16 3.18 8.08 16.98
CA GLY A 16 2.88 7.75 15.59
C GLY A 16 1.54 8.41 15.27
N CYS A 17 1.59 9.52 14.53
CA CYS A 17 0.38 10.21 14.12
C CYS A 17 -0.26 9.32 13.06
N GLN A 18 -1.27 8.55 13.47
CA GLN A 18 -2.04 7.76 12.52
C GLN A 18 -2.75 8.74 11.57
N GLN A 19 -2.53 8.59 10.26
CA GLN A 19 -3.15 9.45 9.26
C GLN A 19 -4.67 9.35 9.39
N LYS A 20 -5.34 10.50 9.49
CA LYS A 20 -6.79 10.55 9.35
C LYS A 20 -7.14 10.48 7.87
N ILE A 21 -7.83 9.43 7.47
CA ILE A 21 -8.22 9.21 6.07
C ILE A 21 -9.63 9.73 5.87
N GLU A 22 -9.78 10.62 4.89
CA GLU A 22 -11.06 11.22 4.53
C GLU A 22 -11.62 10.58 3.25
N PRO A 23 -12.95 10.68 3.00
CA PRO A 23 -13.55 10.16 1.78
C PRO A 23 -12.92 10.70 0.48
N THR A 24 -12.37 11.91 0.51
CA THR A 24 -11.66 12.51 -0.64
C THR A 24 -10.35 11.81 -0.98
N ASP A 25 -9.76 11.06 -0.05
CA ASP A 25 -8.52 10.32 -0.26
C ASP A 25 -8.73 9.00 -1.01
N VAL A 26 -9.97 8.49 -1.08
CA VAL A 26 -10.28 7.20 -1.71
C VAL A 26 -9.81 7.16 -3.17
N ALA A 27 -9.91 8.28 -3.89
CA ALA A 27 -9.46 8.35 -5.27
C ALA A 27 -7.96 8.06 -5.45
N LYS A 28 -7.13 8.28 -4.42
CA LYS A 28 -5.68 8.01 -4.47
C LYS A 28 -5.35 6.52 -4.50
N ILE A 29 -6.28 5.66 -4.05
CA ILE A 29 -6.14 4.20 -4.09
C ILE A 29 -6.03 3.73 -5.55
N ASN A 30 -6.73 4.37 -6.49
CA ASN A 30 -6.81 3.92 -7.88
C ASN A 30 -5.45 3.91 -8.58
N GLY A 31 -5.12 2.80 -9.25
CA GLY A 31 -3.87 2.63 -9.98
C GLY A 31 -3.07 1.40 -9.51
N TYR A 32 -1.78 1.38 -9.87
CA TYR A 32 -0.89 0.24 -9.63
C TYR A 32 -0.04 0.44 -8.38
N TRP A 33 0.13 -0.65 -7.64
CA TRP A 33 0.86 -0.70 -6.39
C TRP A 33 1.83 -1.89 -6.37
N GLU A 34 3.08 -1.61 -6.08
CA GLU A 34 4.12 -2.61 -5.86
C GLU A 34 4.39 -2.73 -4.36
N ILE A 35 4.38 -3.96 -3.83
CA ILE A 35 4.70 -4.19 -2.42
C ILE A 35 6.20 -4.01 -2.16
N GLU A 36 6.53 -3.31 -1.08
CA GLU A 36 7.91 -3.05 -0.67
C GLU A 36 8.27 -3.82 0.60
N LYS A 37 7.34 -3.91 1.55
CA LYS A 37 7.60 -4.55 2.84
C LYS A 37 6.33 -5.09 3.48
N VAL A 38 6.49 -6.17 4.24
CA VAL A 38 5.49 -6.64 5.21
C VAL A 38 6.07 -6.52 6.62
N VAL A 39 5.38 -5.76 7.48
CA VAL A 39 5.70 -5.61 8.90
C VAL A 39 4.87 -6.60 9.69
N PHE A 40 5.52 -7.38 10.56
CA PHE A 40 4.83 -8.35 11.41
C PHE A 40 4.69 -7.80 12.83
N ASP A 41 3.58 -8.13 13.52
CA ASP A 41 3.40 -7.82 14.95
C ASP A 41 4.51 -8.47 15.81
N LYS A 42 5.05 -9.61 15.35
CA LYS A 42 6.16 -10.34 15.97
C LYS A 42 7.03 -10.99 14.90
N GLY A 43 8.34 -10.99 15.13
CA GLY A 43 9.32 -11.58 14.22
C GLY A 43 10.02 -10.53 13.36
N GLU A 44 10.71 -11.00 12.32
CA GLU A 44 11.42 -10.13 11.38
C GLU A 44 10.50 -9.69 10.24
N ASP A 45 10.58 -8.40 9.90
CA ASP A 45 9.93 -7.84 8.72
C ASP A 45 10.44 -8.52 7.44
N LYS A 46 9.59 -8.54 6.41
CA LYS A 46 9.94 -9.08 5.10
C LYS A 46 10.02 -7.97 4.07
N ASP A 47 11.23 -7.71 3.58
CA ASP A 47 11.48 -6.76 2.48
C ASP A 47 11.39 -7.43 1.10
N TYR A 48 10.83 -6.70 0.14
CA TYR A 48 10.65 -7.09 -1.25
C TYR A 48 11.47 -6.18 -2.17
N LYS A 49 12.44 -6.75 -2.88
CA LYS A 49 13.30 -5.99 -3.81
C LYS A 49 12.75 -5.91 -5.23
N MET A 50 12.16 -7.02 -5.69
CA MET A 50 11.58 -7.14 -7.03
C MET A 50 10.34 -8.03 -6.93
N ASN A 51 9.24 -7.58 -7.54
CA ASN A 51 7.96 -8.26 -7.46
C ASN A 51 7.49 -8.72 -8.84
N GLU A 52 7.12 -9.98 -8.95
CA GLU A 52 6.57 -10.57 -10.18
C GLU A 52 5.16 -10.05 -10.50
N SER A 53 4.47 -9.50 -9.51
CA SER A 53 3.11 -9.01 -9.67
C SER A 53 2.84 -7.77 -8.83
N TYR A 54 2.00 -6.89 -9.37
CA TYR A 54 1.50 -5.68 -8.74
C TYR A 54 0.00 -5.84 -8.44
N ASP A 55 -0.48 -5.01 -7.54
CA ASP A 55 -1.91 -4.88 -7.24
C ASP A 55 -2.45 -3.65 -7.98
N PHE A 56 -3.49 -3.85 -8.78
CA PHE A 56 -4.24 -2.79 -9.45
C PHE A 56 -5.57 -2.58 -8.75
N PHE A 57 -5.88 -1.34 -8.39
CA PHE A 57 -7.16 -0.95 -7.82
C PHE A 57 -7.91 -0.01 -8.74
N GLU A 58 -9.21 -0.23 -8.84
CA GLU A 58 -10.16 0.67 -9.50
C GLU A 58 -11.41 0.78 -8.64
N ILE A 59 -11.56 1.91 -7.96
CA ILE A 59 -12.64 2.27 -7.04
C ILE A 59 -13.44 3.42 -7.64
N ASP A 60 -14.76 3.25 -7.67
CA ASP A 60 -15.72 4.22 -8.17
C ASP A 60 -16.09 5.27 -7.10
N LYS A 61 -16.94 6.22 -7.50
CA LYS A 61 -17.42 7.30 -6.62
C LYS A 61 -18.34 6.82 -5.48
N ASN A 62 -18.83 5.58 -5.55
CA ASN A 62 -19.65 4.95 -4.53
C ASN A 62 -18.81 4.11 -3.57
N ASN A 63 -17.48 4.26 -3.61
CA ASN A 63 -16.52 3.50 -2.81
C ASN A 63 -16.51 2.00 -3.11
N LYS A 64 -16.95 1.59 -4.30
CA LYS A 64 -16.97 0.19 -4.73
C LYS A 64 -16.06 0.00 -5.93
N GLY A 65 -15.49 -1.18 -6.06
CA GLY A 65 -14.55 -1.41 -7.13
C GLY A 65 -13.95 -2.79 -7.13
N ILE A 66 -12.78 -2.89 -7.75
CA ILE A 66 -12.03 -4.14 -7.85
C ILE A 66 -10.58 -3.96 -7.46
N ARG A 67 -9.98 -5.06 -6.99
CA ARG A 67 -8.55 -5.28 -6.95
C ARG A 67 -8.21 -6.44 -7.90
N LYS A 68 -7.15 -6.27 -8.68
CA LYS A 68 -6.63 -7.33 -9.57
C LYS A 68 -5.12 -7.44 -9.41
N LYS A 69 -4.63 -8.68 -9.41
CA LYS A 69 -3.19 -8.95 -9.51
C LYS A 69 -2.77 -8.92 -10.97
N VAL A 70 -1.76 -8.12 -11.30
CA VAL A 70 -1.26 -7.91 -12.67
C VAL A 70 0.24 -8.15 -12.74
N MET A 71 0.77 -8.60 -13.88
CA MET A 71 2.21 -8.84 -14.05
C MET A 71 2.82 -7.81 -15.02
N PRO A 72 3.67 -6.90 -14.55
CA PRO A 72 4.28 -5.88 -15.40
C PRO A 72 5.20 -6.51 -16.46
N GLN A 73 5.19 -5.95 -17.67
CA GLN A 73 6.06 -6.34 -18.77
C GLN A 73 7.04 -5.20 -19.06
N LEU A 74 8.21 -5.54 -19.64
CA LEU A 74 9.26 -4.56 -19.95
C LEU A 74 8.94 -3.62 -21.13
N ASN A 75 7.85 -3.90 -21.85
CA ASN A 75 7.35 -3.12 -23.00
C ASN A 75 6.22 -2.15 -22.62
N GLY A 76 6.02 -1.88 -21.33
CA GLY A 76 4.99 -0.97 -20.84
C GLY A 76 3.58 -1.57 -20.72
N THR A 77 3.43 -2.88 -20.88
CA THR A 77 2.13 -3.58 -20.75
C THR A 77 2.01 -4.37 -19.45
N PHE A 78 0.81 -4.88 -19.17
CA PHE A 78 0.54 -5.78 -18.05
C PHE A 78 -0.12 -7.06 -18.55
N LEU A 79 0.35 -8.22 -18.10
CA LEU A 79 -0.42 -9.45 -18.24
C LEU A 79 -1.45 -9.50 -17.12
N VAL A 80 -2.70 -9.79 -17.50
CA VAL A 80 -3.84 -9.85 -16.61
C VAL A 80 -4.61 -11.13 -16.85
N ASN A 81 -5.23 -11.67 -15.80
CA ASN A 81 -6.23 -12.72 -15.92
C ASN A 81 -7.63 -12.16 -15.59
N ASP A 82 -8.64 -13.03 -15.64
CA ASP A 82 -10.02 -12.67 -15.33
C ASP A 82 -10.33 -12.66 -13.83
N ALA A 83 -9.38 -13.05 -12.98
CA ALA A 83 -9.58 -13.06 -11.53
C ALA A 83 -9.49 -11.64 -10.96
N TYR A 84 -10.46 -11.29 -10.12
CA TYR A 84 -10.48 -10.04 -9.36
C TYR A 84 -11.19 -10.24 -8.03
N GLU A 85 -10.92 -9.33 -7.11
CA GLU A 85 -11.55 -9.24 -5.81
C GLU A 85 -12.45 -8.01 -5.83
N ASN A 86 -13.71 -8.12 -5.40
CA ASN A 86 -14.53 -6.92 -5.20
C ASN A 86 -14.03 -6.20 -3.96
N VAL A 87 -13.93 -4.88 -4.03
CA VAL A 87 -13.49 -4.01 -2.94
C VAL A 87 -14.59 -3.02 -2.60
N ASN A 88 -14.86 -2.84 -1.31
CA ASN A 88 -15.71 -1.77 -0.81
C ASN A 88 -14.96 -0.98 0.27
N VAL A 89 -14.87 0.34 0.11
CA VAL A 89 -14.24 1.22 1.10
C VAL A 89 -15.28 1.63 2.15
N ARG A 90 -15.02 1.26 3.40
CA ARG A 90 -15.91 1.50 4.53
C ARG A 90 -15.24 2.43 5.54
N PHE A 91 -15.95 3.47 5.96
CA PHE A 91 -15.55 4.33 7.05
C PHE A 91 -16.29 3.95 8.33
N LYS A 92 -15.57 3.71 9.42
CA LYS A 92 -16.14 3.34 10.72
C LYS A 92 -15.21 3.78 11.84
N ASP A 93 -15.77 4.39 12.88
CA ASP A 93 -15.04 4.79 14.10
C ASP A 93 -13.80 5.67 13.81
N GLY A 94 -13.93 6.58 12.82
CA GLY A 94 -12.85 7.47 12.40
C GLY A 94 -11.73 6.80 11.59
N LYS A 95 -11.91 5.53 11.20
CA LYS A 95 -10.97 4.74 10.40
C LYS A 95 -11.57 4.38 9.04
N ALA A 96 -10.70 4.07 8.08
CA ALA A 96 -11.06 3.56 6.76
C ALA A 96 -10.66 2.09 6.64
N PHE A 97 -11.47 1.30 5.93
CA PHE A 97 -11.26 -0.12 5.71
C PHE A 97 -11.48 -0.48 4.24
N LEU A 98 -10.71 -1.42 3.73
CA LEU A 98 -10.91 -2.09 2.46
C LEU A 98 -11.55 -3.45 2.74
N ASP A 99 -12.82 -3.60 2.40
CA ASP A 99 -13.54 -4.86 2.53
C ASP A 99 -13.47 -5.61 1.20
N TYR A 100 -12.77 -6.74 1.20
CA TYR A 100 -12.58 -7.57 0.03
C TYR A 100 -13.58 -8.73 0.00
N SER A 101 -14.00 -9.13 -1.20
CA SER A 101 -14.80 -10.33 -1.37
C SER A 101 -14.57 -11.02 -2.72
N THR A 102 -14.52 -12.35 -2.63
CA THR A 102 -14.57 -13.29 -3.76
C THR A 102 -15.77 -14.23 -3.57
N PRO A 103 -16.08 -15.12 -4.52
CA PRO A 103 -17.06 -16.18 -4.29
C PRO A 103 -16.73 -17.12 -3.12
N TYR A 104 -15.46 -17.16 -2.69
CA TYR A 104 -14.96 -18.14 -1.72
C TYR A 104 -14.63 -17.54 -0.35
N SER A 105 -14.31 -16.25 -0.29
CA SER A 105 -13.79 -15.63 0.93
C SER A 105 -14.14 -14.15 1.01
N LYS A 106 -14.12 -13.63 2.24
CA LYS A 106 -14.22 -12.21 2.56
C LYS A 106 -13.20 -11.90 3.65
N TRP A 107 -12.56 -10.74 3.54
CA TRP A 107 -11.65 -10.25 4.56
C TRP A 107 -11.64 -8.72 4.55
N SER A 108 -11.12 -8.12 5.60
CA SER A 108 -11.03 -6.67 5.74
C SER A 108 -9.61 -6.27 6.11
N GLU A 109 -9.18 -5.14 5.58
CA GLU A 109 -7.92 -4.50 5.97
C GLU A 109 -8.19 -3.06 6.38
N GLU A 110 -7.57 -2.61 7.47
CA GLU A 110 -7.57 -1.20 7.87
C GLU A 110 -6.63 -0.43 6.93
N LEU A 111 -7.12 0.64 6.32
CA LEU A 111 -6.29 1.55 5.54
C LEU A 111 -5.57 2.50 6.52
N ILE A 112 -4.26 2.32 6.67
CA ILE A 112 -3.43 3.01 7.67
C ILE A 112 -2.87 4.32 7.11
N ALA A 113 -2.44 4.30 5.84
CA ALA A 113 -1.92 5.47 5.16
C ALA A 113 -2.25 5.40 3.67
N ILE A 114 -2.47 6.57 3.06
CA ILE A 114 -2.69 6.72 1.63
C ILE A 114 -2.21 8.09 1.15
N SER A 115 -1.41 8.08 0.09
CA SER A 115 -0.96 9.27 -0.63
C SER A 115 -0.84 8.97 -2.12
N ASP A 116 -0.36 9.92 -2.91
CA ASP A 116 -0.09 9.69 -4.34
C ASP A 116 1.09 8.72 -4.56
N LYS A 117 1.84 8.38 -3.51
CA LYS A 117 3.06 7.56 -3.59
C LYS A 117 3.04 6.32 -2.69
N GLU A 118 2.22 6.29 -1.66
CA GLU A 118 2.24 5.30 -0.60
C GLU A 118 0.84 4.78 -0.30
N LEU A 119 0.74 3.47 -0.09
CA LEU A 119 -0.45 2.78 0.41
C LEU A 119 0.00 1.82 1.52
N VAL A 120 -0.60 1.94 2.69
CA VAL A 120 -0.36 1.02 3.82
C VAL A 120 -1.69 0.47 4.31
N VAL A 121 -1.79 -0.85 4.33
CA VAL A 121 -2.97 -1.57 4.82
C VAL A 121 -2.58 -2.55 5.92
N ARG A 122 -3.46 -2.76 6.90
CA ARG A 122 -3.23 -3.70 8.00
C ARG A 122 -4.34 -4.74 8.05
N ASN A 123 -3.97 -6.02 8.06
CA ASN A 123 -4.94 -7.11 8.16
C ASN A 123 -5.35 -7.41 9.62
N GLU A 124 -6.28 -8.35 9.79
CA GLU A 124 -6.77 -8.78 11.11
C GLU A 124 -5.70 -9.39 12.02
N GLU A 125 -4.63 -9.95 11.43
CA GLU A 125 -3.45 -10.47 12.14
C GLU A 125 -2.42 -9.39 12.49
N LYS A 126 -2.77 -8.12 12.31
CA LYS A 126 -1.91 -6.94 12.53
C LYS A 126 -0.66 -6.88 11.65
N LYS A 127 -0.62 -7.63 10.55
CA LYS A 127 0.45 -7.47 9.54
C LYS A 127 0.17 -6.22 8.73
N GLU A 128 1.18 -5.38 8.55
CA GLU A 128 1.08 -4.22 7.68
C GLU A 128 1.77 -4.48 6.36
N TYR A 129 1.08 -4.15 5.28
CA TYR A 129 1.58 -4.28 3.92
C TYR A 129 1.84 -2.87 3.40
N HIS A 130 3.10 -2.61 3.10
CA HIS A 130 3.59 -1.30 2.64
C HIS A 130 3.83 -1.36 1.15
N TYR A 131 3.18 -0.47 0.40
CA TYR A 131 3.22 -0.40 -1.04
C TYR A 131 3.68 0.97 -1.53
N LYS A 132 4.40 0.97 -2.64
CA LYS A 132 4.67 2.19 -3.43
C LYS A 132 3.78 2.26 -4.66
N LYS A 133 3.41 3.48 -5.03
CA LYS A 133 2.73 3.74 -6.30
C LYS A 133 3.68 3.42 -7.44
N THR A 134 3.17 2.70 -8.43
CA THR A 134 3.94 2.31 -9.60
C THR A 134 3.11 2.48 -10.88
N GLY A 135 3.72 2.14 -12.01
CA GLY A 135 3.09 2.17 -13.32
C GLY A 135 3.70 1.13 -14.25
N ALA A 136 3.47 1.30 -15.53
CA ALA A 136 4.06 0.46 -16.55
C ALA A 136 5.59 0.62 -16.59
N ILE A 137 6.30 -0.49 -16.81
CA ILE A 137 7.76 -0.50 -16.98
C ILE A 137 8.08 -0.37 -18.48
N ASN A 138 8.73 0.70 -18.91
CA ASN A 138 9.12 0.89 -20.30
C ASN A 138 10.64 1.00 -20.45
N LEU A 139 11.28 -0.02 -21.03
CA LEU A 139 12.73 -0.03 -21.25
C LEU A 139 13.15 0.44 -22.66
N THR A 140 12.19 0.80 -23.51
CA THR A 140 12.44 1.12 -24.93
C THR A 140 12.88 2.56 -25.17
N GLY A 141 12.75 3.45 -24.18
CA GLY A 141 13.06 4.88 -24.31
C GLY A 141 14.46 5.29 -23.83
N ASP A 142 15.09 4.50 -22.97
CA ASP A 142 16.27 4.93 -22.19
C ASP A 142 17.58 4.21 -22.58
N GLY A 143 17.58 3.49 -23.70
CA GLY A 143 18.75 2.76 -24.18
C GLY A 143 19.78 3.69 -24.85
N GLU A 144 21.01 3.69 -24.35
CA GLU A 144 22.15 4.27 -25.09
C GLU A 144 22.55 3.35 -26.24
N LYS A 145 22.75 3.93 -27.44
CA LYS A 145 23.27 3.19 -28.59
C LYS A 145 24.73 2.84 -28.33
N THR A 146 25.05 1.55 -28.29
CA THR A 146 26.43 1.08 -28.33
C THR A 146 27.01 1.35 -29.72
N LYS A 147 28.26 1.84 -29.77
CA LYS A 147 29.01 2.04 -31.03
C LYS A 147 29.41 0.72 -31.67
#